data_AF-A0A839U0A0-F1
#
_entry.id   AF-A0A839U0A0-F1
#
_cell.length_a   1.000
_cell.length_b   1.000
_cell.length_c   1.000
_cell.angle_alpha   90.00
_cell.angle_beta   90.00
_cell.angle_gamma   90.00
#
_symmetry.space_group_name_H-M   'P 1'
#
loop_
_entity.id
_entity.type
_entity.pdbx_description
1 polymer ?
#
loop_
_entity_poly.entity_id
_entity_poly.type
_entity_poly.pdbx_seq_one_letter_code
_entity_poly.pdbx_strand_id
1 'polypeptide(L)' 'MHSVQSTGYGIKPFNVVYEDFIQDYEGTVIRVLDFLGIQADNVKIHPPAFDKLADDTTKQWVQMCRQESQKGWDNVR' A
#
# COMPACT_ATOMS: atom_id res chain seq x y z
N MET A 1 -16.27 -5.25 -8.95
CA MET A 1 -15.41 -6.41 -9.27
C MET A 1 -14.09 -5.88 -9.79
N HIS A 2 -13.05 -5.82 -8.95
CA HIS A 2 -11.71 -5.40 -9.38
C HIS A 2 -10.99 -6.58 -10.05
N SER A 3 -10.71 -6.46 -11.34
CA SER A 3 -10.01 -7.46 -12.15
C SER A 3 -8.51 -7.38 -11.86
N VAL A 4 -7.98 -8.32 -11.09
CA VAL A 4 -6.53 -8.48 -10.91
C VAL A 4 -5.98 -9.17 -12.16
N GLN A 5 -5.32 -8.40 -13.03
CA GLN A 5 -4.66 -8.94 -14.21
C GLN A 5 -3.46 -9.80 -13.78
N SER A 6 -3.43 -11.05 -14.26
CA SER A 6 -2.32 -12.00 -14.03
C SER A 6 -1.10 -11.53 -14.82
N THR A 7 0.00 -11.23 -14.13
CA THR A 7 1.29 -10.97 -14.76
C THR A 7 1.76 -12.27 -15.44
N GLY A 8 2.40 -12.15 -16.63
CA GLY A 8 2.63 -13.22 -17.62
C GLY A 8 3.44 -14.47 -17.21
N TYR A 9 3.60 -14.75 -15.92
CA TYR A 9 4.27 -15.91 -15.36
C TYR A 9 3.35 -16.83 -14.54
N GLY A 10 2.02 -16.62 -14.58
CA GLY A 10 1.05 -17.43 -13.83
C GLY A 10 1.11 -17.23 -12.31
N ILE A 11 1.85 -16.23 -11.86
CA ILE A 11 1.96 -15.85 -10.45
C ILE A 11 0.77 -14.95 -10.13
N LYS A 12 -0.01 -15.31 -9.11
CA LYS A 12 -1.07 -14.46 -8.58
C LYS A 12 -0.47 -13.55 -7.52
N PRO A 13 -0.32 -12.24 -7.76
CA PRO A 13 0.18 -11.34 -6.72
C PRO A 13 -0.87 -11.18 -5.61
N PHE A 14 -0.40 -11.11 -4.37
CA PHE A 14 -1.20 -10.60 -3.26
C PHE A 14 -0.99 -9.10 -3.17
N ASN A 15 -2.04 -8.33 -3.48
CA ASN A 15 -1.96 -6.87 -3.50
C ASN A 15 -2.23 -6.31 -2.10
N VAL A 16 -1.29 -5.52 -1.59
CA VAL A 16 -1.44 -4.76 -0.35
C VAL A 16 -1.45 -3.28 -0.69
N VAL A 17 -2.54 -2.61 -0.34
CA VAL A 17 -2.67 -1.15 -0.44
C VAL A 17 -2.17 -0.56 0.87
N TYR A 18 -1.27 0.42 0.80
CA TYR A 18 -0.63 0.99 2.00
C TYR A 18 -1.65 1.62 2.95
N GLU A 19 -2.62 2.34 2.42
CA GLU A 19 -3.66 3.02 3.18
C GLU A 19 -4.56 2.05 3.95
N ASP A 20 -4.89 0.90 3.36
CA ASP A 20 -5.67 -0.15 4.00
C ASP A 20 -4.80 -0.93 5.02
N PHE A 21 -3.51 -1.12 4.70
CA PHE A 21 -2.55 -1.81 5.56
C PHE A 21 -2.29 -1.07 6.87
N ILE A 22 -2.15 0.25 6.85
CA ILE A 22 -1.95 1.02 8.08
C ILE A 22 -3.23 1.09 8.93
N GLN A 23 -4.41 0.94 8.33
CA GLN A 23 -5.69 0.92 9.03
C GLN A 23 -5.96 -0.41 9.73
N ASP A 24 -5.57 -1.52 9.10
CA ASP A 24 -5.75 -2.88 9.63
C ASP A 24 -4.47 -3.70 9.41
N TYR A 25 -3.42 -3.37 10.18
CA TYR A 25 -2.11 -4.01 10.08
C TYR A 25 -2.17 -5.50 10.40
N GLU A 26 -2.76 -5.84 11.55
CA GLU A 26 -2.84 -7.22 12.02
C GLU A 26 -3.69 -8.07 11.08
N GLY A 27 -4.87 -7.58 10.66
CA GLY A 27 -5.73 -8.30 9.72
C GLY A 27 -5.08 -8.47 8.34
N THR A 28 -4.31 -7.49 7.87
CA THR A 28 -3.57 -7.62 6.61
C THR A 28 -2.45 -8.66 6.72
N VAL A 29 -1.71 -8.69 7.83
CA VAL A 29 -0.66 -9.71 8.07
C VAL A 29 -1.26 -11.12 8.11
N ILE A 30 -2.41 -11.30 8.77
CA ILE A 30 -3.12 -12.60 8.80
C ILE A 30 -3.51 -13.03 7.37
N ARG A 31 -4.04 -12.13 6.55
CA ARG A 31 -4.40 -12.43 5.15
C ARG A 31 -3.19 -12.80 4.29
N VAL A 32 -2.02 -12.19 4.56
CA VAL A 32 -0.76 -12.56 3.90
C VAL A 32 -0.33 -13.97 4.33
N LEU A 33 -0.41 -14.30 5.61
CA LEU A 33 -0.08 -15.63 6.13
C LEU A 33 -1.00 -16.71 5.54
N ASP A 34 -2.30 -16.44 5.49
CA ASP A 34 -3.30 -17.30 4.85
C ASP A 34 -3.01 -17.50 3.36
N PHE A 35 -2.69 -16.42 2.64
CA PHE A 35 -2.30 -16.48 1.24
C PHE A 35 -1.05 -17.34 1.00
N LEU A 36 -0.10 -17.34 1.95
CA LEU A 36 1.11 -18.17 1.92
C LEU A 36 0.88 -19.60 2.43
N GLY A 37 -0.31 -19.92 2.94
CA GLY A 37 -0.64 -21.23 3.53
C GLY A 37 0.04 -21.49 4.89
N ILE A 38 0.42 -20.43 5.61
CA ILE A 38 1.07 -20.51 6.92
C ILE A 38 0.01 -20.40 8.01
N GLN A 39 -0.05 -21.37 8.93
CA GLN A 39 -0.96 -21.32 10.07
C GLN A 39 -0.59 -20.18 11.02
N ALA A 40 -1.54 -19.28 11.25
CA ALA A 40 -1.36 -18.09 12.09
C ALA A 40 -1.57 -18.35 13.59
N ASP A 41 -1.96 -19.56 13.99
CA ASP A 41 -2.44 -19.90 15.34
C ASP A 41 -1.44 -19.61 16.48
N ASN A 42 -0.14 -19.48 16.15
CA ASN A 42 0.93 -19.15 17.11
C ASN A 42 1.75 -17.92 16.70
N VAL A 43 1.29 -17.13 15.73
CA VAL A 43 2.02 -15.94 15.28
C VAL A 43 1.61 -14.75 16.13
N LYS A 44 2.53 -14.31 16.99
CA LYS A 44 2.34 -13.07 17.75
C LYS A 44 2.65 -11.88 16.83
N ILE A 45 1.62 -11.26 16.29
CA ILE A 45 1.77 -10.04 15.50
C ILE A 45 2.03 -8.90 16.48
N HIS A 46 3.26 -8.38 16.44
CA HIS A 46 3.60 -7.20 17.23
C HIS A 46 2.90 -5.97 16.65
N PRO A 47 2.47 -5.01 17.50
CA PRO A 47 1.89 -3.77 17.01
C PRO A 47 2.89 -3.11 16.05
N PRO A 48 2.39 -2.47 15.00
CA PRO A 48 3.26 -1.90 13.99
C PRO A 48 4.19 -0.87 14.63
N ALA A 49 5.50 -1.10 14.52
CA ALA A 49 6.50 -0.10 14.83
C ALA A 49 6.60 0.89 13.66
N PHE A 50 5.51 1.61 13.38
CA PHE A 50 5.54 2.69 12.40
C PHE A 50 6.03 3.95 13.07
N ASP A 51 7.30 4.28 12.85
CA ASP A 51 7.75 5.66 13.04
C ASP A 51 7.11 6.51 11.95
N LYS A 52 6.41 7.57 12.36
CA LYS A 52 5.82 8.52 11.42
C LYS A 52 6.94 9.26 10.70
N LEU A 53 7.22 8.87 9.47
CA LEU A 53 8.25 9.50 8.62
C LEU A 53 7.76 10.78 7.92
N ALA A 54 6.44 11.01 7.91
CA ALA A 54 5.84 12.16 7.25
C ALA A 54 5.75 13.37 8.20
N ASP A 55 6.77 14.21 8.16
CA ASP A 55 6.79 15.53 8.81
C ASP A 55 6.14 16.61 7.93
N ASP A 56 5.94 17.80 8.50
CA ASP A 56 5.29 18.92 7.79
C ASP A 56 6.04 19.34 6.51
N THR A 57 7.37 19.15 6.49
CA THR A 57 8.20 19.33 5.30
C THR A 57 7.74 18.39 4.17
N THR A 58 7.52 17.11 4.45
CA THR A 58 7.05 16.11 3.46
C THR A 58 5.70 16.51 2.86
N LYS A 59 4.79 17.06 3.67
CA LYS A 59 3.48 17.55 3.19
C LYS A 59 3.62 18.75 2.25
N GLN A 60 4.55 19.67 2.55
CA GLN A 60 4.83 20.82 1.69
C GLN A 60 5.36 20.40 0.32
N TRP A 61 6.25 19.40 0.28
CA TRP A 61 6.75 18.83 -0.99
C TRP A 61 5.62 18.21 -1.82
N VAL A 62 4.72 17.44 -1.22
CA VAL A 62 3.55 16.88 -1.93
C VAL A 62 2.70 18.00 -2.54
N GLN A 63 2.48 19.08 -1.81
CA GLN A 63 1.69 20.21 -2.30
C GLN A 63 2.39 20.96 -3.45
N MET A 64 3.71 21.18 -3.34
CA MET A 64 4.50 21.77 -4.43
C MET A 64 4.46 20.91 -5.69
N CYS A 65 4.74 19.60 -5.57
CA CYS A 65 4.71 18.69 -6.71
C CYS A 65 3.34 18.64 -7.38
N ARG A 66 2.23 18.71 -6.62
CA ARG A 66 0.88 18.80 -7.19
C ARG A 66 0.69 20.08 -8.02
N GLN A 67 1.13 21.22 -7.49
CA GLN A 67 1.04 22.51 -8.19
C GLN A 67 1.92 22.56 -9.44
N GLU A 68 3.12 22.00 -9.38
CA GLU A 68 4.04 21.92 -10.51
C GLU A 68 3.55 20.95 -11.59
N SER A 69 3.08 19.77 -11.21
CA SER A 69 2.55 18.78 -12.18
C SER A 69 1.29 19.29 -12.91
N GLN A 70 0.54 20.21 -12.31
CA GLN A 70 -0.65 20.82 -12.94
C GLN A 70 -0.30 22.06 -13.78
N LYS A 71 0.87 22.69 -13.56
CA LYS A 71 1.31 23.83 -14.37
C LYS A 71 1.98 23.32 -15.65
N GLY A 72 1.32 23.57 -16.79
CA GLY A 72 1.83 23.16 -18.11
C GLY A 72 1.32 21.80 -18.59
N TRP A 73 0.32 21.20 -17.93
CA TRP A 73 -0.39 20.05 -18.47
C TRP A 73 -1.34 20.51 -19.58
N ASP A 74 -0.83 20.64 -20.80
CA ASP A 74 -1.67 20.74 -21.99
C ASP A 74 -2.39 19.40 -22.18
N ASN A 75 -3.70 19.39 -21.93
CA ASN A 75 -4.57 18.28 -22.28
C ASN A 75 -4.61 18.15 -23.80
N VAL A 76 -3.69 17.37 -24.37
CA VAL A 76 -3.84 16.91 -25.76
C VAL A 76 -4.94 15.86 -25.74
N ARG A 77 -6.14 16.29 -26.14
CA ARG A 77 -7.30 15.43 -26.42
C ARG A 77 -7.04 14.51 -27.59
#